data_AF-A0A3M9MP45-F1
#
_entry.id   AF-A0A3M9MP45-F1
#
_cell.length_a   1.000
_cell.length_b   1.000
_cell.length_c   1.000
_cell.angle_alpha   90.00
_cell.angle_beta   90.00
_cell.angle_gamma   90.00
#
_symmetry.space_group_name_H-M   'P 1'
#
loop_
_entity.id
_entity.type
_entity.pdbx_description
1 polymer ?
#
loop_
_entity_poly.entity_id
_entity_poly.type
_entity_poly.pdbx_seq_one_letter_code
_entity_poly.pdbx_strand_id
1 'polypeptide(L)'
;MTELPKDPGFQVPERYFDALPTRIMQRTAYAAAPKPSAVSRFWQLKTALASVSLGAVFAVAFLATEYLSPEPSAQDVMAQVSQKEIYQYLTTQVDLETADLADVPAVKPRQSLEFLDVRQTDIVNEEHTNELLEEAYEYR
;
A
#
# COMPACT_ATOMS: atom_id res chain seq x y z
N MET A 1 -70.16 42.03 44.21
CA MET A 1 -69.33 40.81 44.32
C MET A 1 -69.94 39.79 43.38
N THR A 2 -69.29 39.50 42.26
CA THR A 2 -69.85 38.65 41.21
C THR A 2 -69.41 37.22 41.48
N GLU A 3 -70.34 36.32 41.79
CA GLU A 3 -70.04 34.89 42.01
C GLU A 3 -69.58 34.23 40.71
N LEU A 4 -68.49 33.47 40.79
CA LEU A 4 -67.95 32.68 39.68
C LEU A 4 -68.83 31.43 39.47
N PRO A 5 -69.26 31.11 38.24
CA PRO A 5 -70.07 29.92 37.98
C PRO A 5 -69.29 28.64 38.34
N LYS A 6 -69.83 27.86 39.28
CA LYS A 6 -69.31 26.56 39.73
C LYS A 6 -69.76 25.44 38.78
N ASP A 7 -69.49 25.59 37.50
CA ASP A 7 -69.74 24.50 36.56
C ASP A 7 -68.64 23.45 36.74
N PRO A 8 -68.94 22.17 37.05
CA PRO A 8 -67.93 21.13 37.13
C PRO A 8 -67.33 20.91 35.75
N GLY A 9 -66.19 21.57 35.47
CA GLY A 9 -65.53 21.66 34.16
C GLY A 9 -65.34 20.34 33.40
N PHE A 10 -64.09 19.89 33.20
CA PHE A 10 -63.86 18.69 32.40
C PHE A 10 -64.33 17.43 33.13
N GLN A 11 -65.40 16.81 32.62
CA GLN A 11 -65.89 15.53 33.11
C GLN A 11 -65.22 14.40 32.34
N VAL A 12 -64.63 13.47 33.07
CA VAL A 12 -64.00 12.29 32.49
C VAL A 12 -65.09 11.30 32.07
N PRO A 13 -65.02 10.70 30.87
CA PRO A 13 -65.96 9.67 30.45
C PRO A 13 -65.97 8.49 31.42
N GLU A 14 -67.14 7.85 31.56
CA GLU A 14 -67.26 6.63 32.36
C GLU A 14 -66.24 5.58 31.92
N ARG A 15 -65.59 4.94 32.90
CA ARG A 15 -64.61 3.86 32.70
C ARG A 15 -63.37 4.23 31.89
N TYR A 16 -63.07 5.53 31.73
CA TYR A 16 -61.86 5.98 31.03
C TYR A 16 -60.59 5.34 31.61
N PHE A 17 -60.42 5.40 32.94
CA PHE A 17 -59.26 4.85 33.62
C PHE A 17 -59.24 3.32 33.66
N ASP A 18 -60.41 2.66 33.63
CA ASP A 18 -60.50 1.19 33.61
C ASP A 18 -60.07 0.62 32.25
N ALA A 19 -60.41 1.31 31.15
CA ALA A 19 -60.12 0.86 29.79
C ALA A 19 -58.73 1.31 29.29
N LEU A 20 -58.11 2.28 29.96
CA LEU A 20 -56.82 2.86 29.55
C LEU A 20 -55.68 1.82 29.53
N PRO A 21 -55.46 0.98 30.56
CA PRO A 21 -54.39 -0.01 30.56
C PRO A 21 -54.51 -0.98 29.38
N THR A 22 -55.72 -1.47 29.12
CA THR A 22 -56.01 -2.39 28.00
C THR A 22 -55.72 -1.74 26.65
N ARG A 23 -56.10 -0.47 26.45
CA ARG A 23 -55.81 0.28 25.22
C ARG A 23 -54.33 0.50 25.01
N ILE A 24 -53.57 0.83 26.06
CA ILE A 24 -52.12 1.01 25.98
C ILE A 24 -51.47 -0.33 25.61
N MET A 25 -51.83 -1.41 26.30
CA MET A 25 -51.31 -2.75 26.04
C MET A 25 -51.59 -3.22 24.62
N GLN A 26 -52.80 -2.98 24.08
CA GLN A 26 -53.11 -3.29 22.68
C GLN A 26 -52.24 -2.51 21.68
N ARG A 27 -51.89 -1.26 21.99
CA ARG A 27 -51.05 -0.42 21.13
C ARG A 27 -49.56 -0.75 21.23
N THR A 28 -49.09 -1.25 22.37
CA THR A 28 -47.66 -1.52 22.59
C THR A 28 -47.29 -2.99 22.40
N ALA A 29 -48.13 -3.94 22.81
CA ALA A 29 -47.84 -5.38 22.73
C ALA A 29 -47.75 -5.89 21.29
N TYR A 30 -48.41 -5.21 20.34
CA TYR A 30 -48.39 -5.53 18.92
C TYR A 30 -47.84 -4.39 18.07
N ALA A 31 -47.08 -3.46 18.66
CA ALA A 31 -46.34 -2.46 17.90
C ALA A 31 -45.32 -3.19 17.02
N ALA A 32 -45.69 -3.43 15.76
CA ALA A 32 -44.82 -4.04 14.78
C ALA A 32 -43.52 -3.22 14.71
N ALA A 33 -42.38 -3.92 14.72
CA ALA A 33 -41.08 -3.28 14.57
C ALA A 33 -41.13 -2.29 13.40
N PRO A 34 -40.63 -1.05 13.56
CA PRO A 34 -40.68 -0.05 12.51
C PRO A 34 -40.07 -0.65 11.24
N LYS A 35 -40.85 -0.71 10.16
CA LYS A 35 -40.37 -1.21 8.87
C LYS A 35 -39.16 -0.36 8.49
N PRO A 36 -38.00 -0.96 8.17
CA PRO A 36 -36.82 -0.19 7.79
C PRO A 36 -37.18 0.65 6.57
N SER A 37 -37.16 1.97 6.73
CA SER A 37 -37.50 2.87 5.63
C SER A 37 -36.39 2.80 4.58
N ALA A 38 -36.75 2.87 3.30
CA ALA A 38 -35.79 2.86 2.20
C ALA A 38 -34.72 3.98 2.33
N VAL A 39 -35.06 5.05 3.04
CA VAL A 39 -34.17 6.19 3.32
C VAL A 39 -32.99 5.78 4.21
N SER A 40 -33.18 4.87 5.17
CA SER A 40 -32.11 4.34 6.04
C SER A 40 -31.07 3.54 5.24
N ARG A 41 -31.50 2.78 4.22
CA ARG A 41 -30.62 1.94 3.42
C ARG A 41 -29.72 2.76 2.50
N PHE A 42 -30.24 3.86 1.94
CA PHE A 42 -29.46 4.76 1.08
C PHE A 42 -28.33 5.48 1.84
N TRP A 43 -28.59 5.91 3.08
CA TRP A 43 -27.56 6.55 3.90
C TRP A 43 -26.44 5.59 4.33
N GLN A 44 -26.77 4.32 4.62
CA GLN A 44 -25.77 3.28 4.89
C GLN A 44 -24.93 2.93 3.65
N LEU A 45 -25.51 3.00 2.45
CA LEU A 45 -24.76 2.80 1.20
C LEU A 45 -23.80 3.97 0.90
N LYS A 46 -24.16 5.21 1.28
CA LYS A 46 -23.27 6.37 1.11
C LYS A 46 -21.99 6.26 1.95
N THR A 47 -22.07 5.71 3.16
CA THR A 47 -20.87 5.50 4.01
C THR A 47 -20.03 4.32 3.54
N ALA A 48 -20.64 3.27 2.96
CA ALA A 48 -19.91 2.21 2.30
C ALA A 48 -19.12 2.72 1.08
N LEU A 49 -19.69 3.67 0.32
CA LEU A 49 -19.06 4.24 -0.88
C LEU A 49 -17.73 4.96 -0.61
N ALA A 50 -17.57 5.57 0.58
CA ALA A 50 -16.33 6.26 0.96
C ALA A 50 -15.14 5.32 1.17
N SER A 51 -15.39 4.07 1.59
CA SER A 51 -14.33 3.06 1.72
C SER A 51 -13.85 2.53 0.37
N VAL A 52 -14.77 2.41 -0.59
CA VAL A 52 -14.47 1.94 -1.95
C VAL A 52 -13.60 2.93 -2.71
N SER A 53 -13.83 4.24 -2.54
CA SER A 53 -13.00 5.26 -3.20
C SER A 53 -11.56 5.25 -2.69
N LEU A 54 -11.33 5.09 -1.39
CA LEU A 54 -9.99 5.00 -0.82
C LEU A 54 -9.25 3.75 -1.33
N GLY A 55 -9.94 2.60 -1.37
CA GLY A 55 -9.39 1.36 -1.92
C GLY A 55 -9.07 1.47 -3.41
N ALA A 56 -9.92 2.13 -4.19
CA ALA A 56 -9.68 2.35 -5.62
C ALA A 56 -8.47 3.27 -5.87
N VAL A 57 -8.32 4.35 -5.10
CA VAL A 57 -7.15 5.24 -5.20
C VAL A 57 -5.87 4.49 -4.83
N PHE A 58 -5.90 3.67 -3.77
CA PHE A 58 -4.76 2.84 -3.40
C PHE A 58 -4.39 1.82 -4.49
N ALA A 59 -5.39 1.10 -5.03
CA ALA A 59 -5.16 0.12 -6.09
C ALA A 59 -4.58 0.76 -7.37
N VAL A 60 -5.09 1.94 -7.76
CA VAL A 60 -4.55 2.69 -8.90
C VAL A 60 -3.12 3.15 -8.64
N ALA A 61 -2.82 3.67 -7.45
CA ALA A 61 -1.46 4.07 -7.09
C ALA A 61 -0.48 2.87 -7.03
N PHE A 62 -0.94 1.72 -6.54
CA PHE A 62 -0.15 0.49 -6.52
C PHE A 62 0.14 -0.04 -7.93
N LEU A 63 -0.87 -0.09 -8.80
CA LEU A 63 -0.66 -0.49 -10.20
C LEU A 63 0.21 0.52 -10.95
N ALA A 64 0.04 1.83 -10.70
CA ALA A 64 0.90 2.83 -11.30
C ALA A 64 2.36 2.68 -10.86
N THR A 65 2.61 2.37 -9.58
CA THR A 65 3.97 2.13 -9.10
C THR A 65 4.59 0.88 -9.73
N GLU A 66 3.85 -0.22 -9.84
CA GLU A 66 4.35 -1.47 -10.44
C GLU A 66 4.61 -1.36 -11.96
N TYR A 67 3.71 -0.71 -12.71
CA TYR A 67 3.77 -0.72 -14.18
C TYR A 67 4.40 0.53 -14.80
N LEU A 68 4.35 1.70 -14.14
CA LEU A 68 4.88 2.96 -14.68
C LEU A 68 6.20 3.37 -14.05
N SER A 69 6.66 2.73 -12.97
CA SER A 69 8.00 2.98 -12.43
C SER A 69 8.98 2.02 -13.13
N PRO A 70 9.79 2.47 -14.10
CA PRO A 70 10.89 1.66 -14.58
C PRO A 70 11.80 1.37 -13.39
N GLU A 71 12.05 0.08 -13.10
CA GLU A 71 13.04 -0.28 -12.10
C GLU A 71 14.37 0.36 -12.53
N PRO A 72 14.96 1.25 -11.71
CA PRO A 72 16.19 1.91 -12.10
C PRO A 72 17.24 0.82 -12.28
N SER A 73 17.84 0.78 -13.47
CA SER A 73 18.88 -0.19 -13.76
C SER A 73 20.01 -0.01 -12.75
N ALA A 74 20.73 -1.09 -12.42
CA ALA A 74 21.89 -0.98 -11.52
C ALA A 74 22.89 0.08 -12.00
N GLN A 75 22.95 0.33 -13.32
CA GLN A 75 23.77 1.37 -13.94
C GLN A 75 23.22 2.78 -13.65
N ASP A 76 21.91 3.00 -13.70
CA ASP A 76 21.27 4.28 -13.35
C ASP A 76 21.43 4.62 -11.85
N VAL A 77 21.32 3.60 -11.00
CA VAL A 77 21.55 3.76 -9.55
C VAL A 77 23.00 4.15 -9.29
N MET A 78 23.96 3.49 -9.94
CA MET A 78 25.39 3.79 -9.80
C MET A 78 25.78 5.14 -10.40
N ALA A 79 25.10 5.58 -11.47
CA ALA A 79 25.32 6.89 -12.07
C ALA A 79 24.83 8.06 -11.18
N GLN A 80 23.89 7.79 -10.27
CA GLN A 80 23.38 8.78 -9.32
C GLN A 80 24.20 8.90 -8.04
N VAL A 81 25.11 7.96 -7.76
CA VAL A 81 25.97 8.01 -6.56
C VAL A 81 26.96 9.16 -6.71
N SER A 82 26.87 10.13 -5.80
CA SER A 82 27.77 11.29 -5.81
C SER A 82 29.16 10.94 -5.26
N GLN A 83 30.22 11.60 -5.72
CA GLN A 83 31.58 11.39 -5.17
C GLN A 83 31.63 11.62 -3.65
N LYS A 84 30.84 12.56 -3.12
CA LYS A 84 30.73 12.82 -1.68
C LYS A 84 30.22 11.60 -0.92
N GLU A 85 29.24 10.90 -1.49
CA GLU A 85 28.63 9.71 -0.90
C GLU A 85 29.56 8.50 -0.95
N ILE A 86 30.33 8.37 -2.05
CA ILE A 86 31.43 7.39 -2.16
C ILE A 86 32.50 7.66 -1.08
N TYR A 87 32.96 8.91 -0.95
CA TYR A 87 33.94 9.28 0.07
C TYR A 87 33.42 9.00 1.47
N GLN A 88 32.16 9.35 1.76
CA GLN A 88 31.55 9.10 3.05
C GLN A 88 31.44 7.59 3.33
N TYR A 89 31.03 6.78 2.37
CA TYR A 89 31.01 5.32 2.53
C TYR A 89 32.40 4.78 2.89
N LEU A 90 33.43 5.22 2.16
CA LEU A 90 34.82 4.81 2.39
C LEU A 90 35.40 5.33 3.71
N THR A 91 34.98 6.47 4.23
CA THR A 91 35.52 6.98 5.51
C THR A 91 34.74 6.50 6.72
N THR A 92 33.48 6.08 6.54
CA THR A 92 32.59 5.74 7.67
C THR A 92 32.45 4.22 7.87
N GLN A 93 32.69 3.40 6.83
CA GLN A 93 32.58 1.93 6.92
C GLN A 93 33.93 1.19 7.02
N VAL A 94 35.07 1.88 7.09
CA VAL A 94 36.38 1.24 7.18
C VAL A 94 36.79 1.05 8.64
N ASP A 95 35.98 0.29 9.37
CA ASP A 95 36.42 -0.55 10.47
C ASP A 95 36.15 -2.01 10.05
N LEU A 96 36.78 -2.45 8.95
CA LEU A 96 36.79 -3.87 8.60
C LEU A 96 37.78 -4.55 9.54
N GLU A 97 37.26 -5.19 10.58
CA GLU A 97 38.10 -6.05 11.41
C GLU A 97 38.39 -7.35 10.64
N THR A 98 39.56 -7.96 10.87
CA THR A 98 39.92 -9.23 10.22
C THR A 98 38.92 -10.35 10.53
N ALA A 99 38.12 -10.21 11.59
CA ALA A 99 37.02 -11.09 11.94
C ALA A 99 35.82 -10.98 10.96
N ASP A 100 35.52 -9.80 10.43
CA ASP A 100 34.39 -9.60 9.49
C ASP A 100 34.63 -10.30 8.14
N LEU A 101 35.90 -10.47 7.75
CA LEU A 101 36.30 -11.22 6.56
C LEU A 101 36.06 -12.73 6.72
N ALA A 102 35.96 -13.25 7.95
CA ALA A 102 35.67 -14.65 8.21
C ALA A 102 34.16 -14.96 8.13
N ASP A 103 33.32 -13.93 8.31
CA ASP A 103 31.86 -14.02 8.24
C ASP A 103 31.31 -13.83 6.82
N VAL A 104 32.15 -13.55 5.82
CA VAL A 104 31.73 -13.55 4.41
C VAL A 104 31.39 -15.01 4.03
N PRO A 105 30.10 -15.39 3.91
CA PRO A 105 29.78 -16.72 3.44
C PRO A 105 30.33 -16.82 2.03
N ALA A 106 31.20 -17.81 1.79
CA ALA A 106 31.78 -18.11 0.48
C ALA A 106 30.71 -17.86 -0.60
N VAL A 107 30.88 -16.75 -1.33
CA VAL A 107 29.95 -16.30 -2.36
C VAL A 107 29.72 -17.51 -3.24
N LYS A 108 28.51 -18.09 -3.22
CA LYS A 108 28.14 -19.13 -4.18
C LYS A 108 28.13 -18.42 -5.53
N PRO A 109 29.11 -18.62 -6.42
CA PRO A 109 29.08 -17.94 -7.70
C PRO A 109 27.98 -18.62 -8.50
N ARG A 110 26.80 -17.98 -8.51
CA ARG A 110 25.71 -18.33 -9.43
C ARG A 110 25.76 -17.50 -10.70
N GLN A 111 26.91 -16.87 -10.95
CA GLN A 111 27.31 -16.34 -12.23
C GLN A 111 28.33 -17.33 -12.76
N SER A 112 28.06 -17.90 -13.93
CA SER A 112 29.06 -18.61 -14.71
C SER A 112 30.27 -17.70 -14.84
N LEU A 113 31.29 -17.94 -14.01
CA LEU A 113 32.63 -17.48 -14.30
C LEU A 113 33.01 -18.19 -15.59
N GLU A 114 32.69 -17.56 -16.71
CA GLU A 114 33.33 -17.82 -17.98
C GLU A 114 34.76 -17.34 -17.79
N PHE A 115 35.57 -18.20 -17.18
CA PHE A 115 37.01 -18.03 -17.14
C PHE A 115 37.44 -17.94 -18.59
N LEU A 116 38.06 -16.81 -18.95
CA LEU A 116 38.82 -16.71 -20.20
C LEU A 116 39.92 -17.79 -20.10
N ASP A 117 39.66 -18.97 -20.65
CA ASP A 117 40.65 -20.06 -20.77
C ASP A 117 41.66 -19.63 -21.83
N VAL A 118 42.54 -18.70 -21.46
CA VAL A 118 43.66 -18.31 -22.32
C VAL A 118 44.64 -19.46 -22.29
N ARG A 119 44.56 -20.32 -23.30
CA ARG A 119 45.53 -21.39 -23.46
C ARG A 119 46.83 -20.76 -23.94
N GLN A 120 47.96 -21.31 -23.50
CA GLN A 120 49.27 -20.83 -23.92
C GLN A 120 49.47 -20.91 -25.44
N THR A 121 48.66 -21.73 -26.13
CA THR A 121 48.58 -21.80 -27.59
C THR A 121 47.93 -20.57 -28.23
N ASP A 122 47.05 -19.88 -27.52
CA ASP A 122 46.32 -18.71 -28.03
C ASP A 122 47.21 -17.46 -28.00
N ILE A 123 48.18 -17.42 -27.07
CA ILE A 123 49.19 -16.35 -26.96
C ILE A 123 50.30 -16.52 -28.01
N VAL A 124 50.55 -17.75 -28.48
CA VAL A 124 51.66 -18.09 -29.40
C VAL A 124 51.22 -18.05 -30.87
N ASN A 125 49.95 -17.81 -31.16
CA ASN A 125 49.49 -17.66 -32.53
C ASN A 125 49.88 -16.28 -33.08
N GLU A 126 51.15 -16.15 -33.48
CA GLU A 126 51.75 -14.91 -34.03
C GLU A 126 50.92 -14.32 -35.17
N GLU A 127 50.22 -15.17 -35.93
CA GLU A 127 49.33 -14.76 -37.03
C GLU A 127 48.16 -13.91 -36.54
N HIS A 128 47.52 -14.29 -35.43
CA HIS A 128 46.37 -13.56 -34.89
C HIS A 128 46.79 -12.24 -34.22
N THR A 129 47.98 -12.21 -33.62
CA THR A 129 48.54 -10.96 -33.09
C THR A 129 48.93 -9.98 -34.19
N ASN A 130 49.32 -10.46 -35.37
CA ASN A 130 49.66 -9.60 -36.51
C ASN A 130 48.41 -9.01 -37.18
N GLU A 131 47.31 -9.76 -37.29
CA GLU A 131 46.01 -9.21 -37.78
C GLU A 131 45.50 -8.07 -36.89
N LEU A 132 45.56 -8.22 -35.57
CA LEU A 132 45.14 -7.16 -34.63
C LEU A 132 46.06 -5.93 -34.68
N LEU A 133 47.35 -6.13 -34.96
CA LEU A 133 48.28 -5.03 -35.15
C LEU A 133 48.00 -4.30 -36.46
N GLU A 134 47.74 -5.00 -37.57
CA GLU A 134 47.37 -4.39 -38.85
C GLU A 134 46.07 -3.58 -38.75
N GLU A 135 45.04 -4.10 -38.07
CA GLU A 135 43.79 -3.36 -37.83
C GLU A 135 44.01 -2.07 -37.01
N ALA A 136 44.93 -2.09 -36.03
CA ALA A 136 45.31 -0.91 -35.26
C ALA A 136 46.10 0.13 -36.07
N TYR A 137 46.79 -0.28 -37.15
CA TYR A 137 47.53 0.61 -38.04
C TYR A 137 46.69 1.13 -39.23
N GLU A 138 45.61 0.46 -39.62
CA GLU A 138 44.70 0.93 -40.69
C GLU A 138 43.86 2.17 -40.31
N TYR A 139 43.79 2.55 -39.03
CA TYR A 139 43.01 3.70 -38.56
C TYR A 139 43.82 4.98 -38.32
N ARG A 140 44.98 5.14 -38.98
CA ARG A 140 45.77 6.39 -38.93
C ARG A 140 45.97 7.04 -40.29
#